data_AF-R5KI06-F1
#
_entry.id   AF-R5KI06-F1
#
_cell.length_a   1.000
_cell.length_b   1.000
_cell.length_c   1.000
_cell.angle_alpha   90.00
_cell.angle_beta   90.00
_cell.angle_gamma   90.00
#
_symmetry.space_group_name_H-M   'P 1'
#
loop_
_entity.id
_entity.type
_entity.pdbx_description
1 polymer ?
#
loop_
_entity_poly.entity_id
_entity_poly.type
_entity_poly.pdbx_seq_one_letter_code
_entity_poly.pdbx_strand_id
1 'polypeptide(L)'
;MLRLAEVYLNLAEAILGNDQSTRDQTALYYFNELRLRAGLATKSSITYEDLRHERRVELAFEGQYWYDLLRRSYYKQQEVINYINNQDRNASYYDSETHEYKLDDDWTNPGPGVGVATERSLRLPYSDADQNRNHYLQTDGNGKLQTVPYEFGEREVSEEELFN
;
A
#
# COMPACT_ATOMS: atom_id res chain seq x y z
N MET A 1 -10.58 11.14 -0.62
CA MET A 1 -11.89 10.44 -0.68
C MET A 1 -11.82 9.33 0.36
N LEU A 2 -12.91 9.06 1.09
CA LEU A 2 -12.97 8.03 2.13
C LEU A 2 -14.25 7.22 1.94
N ARG A 3 -14.15 5.88 1.93
CA ARG A 3 -15.30 4.97 1.91
C ARG A 3 -15.40 4.21 3.22
N LEU A 4 -16.63 3.86 3.63
CA LEU A 4 -16.85 3.07 4.85
C LEU A 4 -16.12 1.72 4.83
N ALA A 5 -15.98 1.11 3.65
CA ALA A 5 -15.21 -0.12 3.47
C ALA A 5 -13.73 0.03 3.87
N GLU A 6 -13.12 1.19 3.59
CA GLU A 6 -11.76 1.48 4.03
C GLU A 6 -11.67 1.52 5.56
N VAL A 7 -12.65 2.13 6.24
CA VAL A 7 -12.73 2.19 7.70
C VAL A 7 -12.85 0.78 8.31
N TYR A 8 -13.65 -0.10 7.69
CA TYR A 8 -13.80 -1.49 8.12
C TYR A 8 -12.47 -2.25 8.03
N LEU A 9 -11.75 -2.10 6.91
CA LEU A 9 -10.45 -2.74 6.72
C LEU A 9 -9.38 -2.15 7.62
N ASN A 10 -9.39 -0.83 7.87
CA ASN A 10 -8.49 -0.17 8.81
C ASN A 10 -8.69 -0.71 10.24
N LEU A 11 -9.95 -0.87 10.67
CA LEU A 11 -10.28 -1.43 11.98
C LEU A 11 -9.85 -2.90 12.11
N ALA A 12 -10.16 -3.73 11.10
CA ALA A 12 -9.78 -5.14 11.13
C ALA A 12 -8.25 -5.32 11.15
N GLU A 13 -7.51 -4.50 10.41
CA GLU A 13 -6.04 -4.51 10.44
C GLU A 13 -5.47 -3.98 11.76
N ALA A 14 -6.06 -2.94 12.34
CA ALA A 14 -5.66 -2.44 13.65
C ALA A 14 -5.87 -3.49 14.76
N ILE A 15 -6.98 -4.24 14.71
CA ILE A 15 -7.25 -5.35 15.64
C ILE A 15 -6.27 -6.50 15.44
N LEU A 16 -5.89 -6.81 14.19
CA LEU A 16 -4.84 -7.81 13.92
C LEU A 16 -3.50 -7.39 14.55
N GLY A 17 -3.13 -6.11 14.43
CA GLY A 17 -1.93 -5.55 15.05
C GLY A 17 -0.66 -6.30 14.63
N ASN A 18 0.07 -6.85 15.61
CA ASN A 18 1.31 -7.60 15.39
C ASN A 18 1.10 -9.12 15.33
N ASP A 19 -0.14 -9.60 15.49
CA ASP A 19 -0.42 -11.03 15.45
C ASP A 19 -0.37 -11.58 14.02
N GLN A 20 -0.04 -12.86 13.89
CA GLN A 20 -0.02 -13.53 12.57
C GLN A 20 -1.43 -13.74 12.00
N SER A 21 -2.42 -13.88 12.89
CA SER A 21 -3.82 -14.06 12.55
C SER A 21 -4.69 -13.62 13.71
N THR A 22 -5.92 -13.20 13.44
CA THR A 22 -6.93 -12.93 14.46
C THR A 22 -8.21 -13.73 14.22
N ARG A 23 -8.93 -14.00 15.31
CA ARG A 23 -10.32 -14.50 15.34
C ARG A 23 -11.23 -13.56 16.13
N ASP A 24 -10.77 -12.34 16.38
CA ASP A 24 -11.56 -11.33 17.07
C ASP A 24 -12.89 -11.13 16.35
N GLN A 25 -13.98 -11.11 17.11
CA GLN A 25 -15.33 -11.08 16.55
C GLN A 25 -15.61 -9.76 15.81
N THR A 26 -15.04 -8.65 16.27
CA THR A 26 -15.22 -7.33 15.65
C THR A 26 -14.47 -7.26 14.32
N ALA A 27 -13.22 -7.72 14.28
CA ALA A 27 -12.44 -7.76 13.05
C ALA A 27 -13.10 -8.67 12.00
N LEU A 28 -13.54 -9.86 12.41
CA LEU A 28 -14.23 -10.81 11.54
C LEU A 28 -15.56 -10.26 11.04
N TYR A 29 -16.34 -9.58 11.90
CA TYR A 29 -17.61 -8.99 11.51
C TYR A 29 -17.41 -7.99 10.35
N TYR A 30 -16.59 -6.96 10.53
CA TYR A 30 -16.41 -5.92 9.52
C TYR A 30 -15.71 -6.40 8.25
N PHE A 31 -14.75 -7.33 8.38
CA PHE A 31 -14.12 -7.96 7.22
C PHE A 31 -15.13 -8.80 6.42
N ASN A 32 -15.97 -9.59 7.10
CA ASN A 32 -16.95 -10.44 6.44
C ASN A 32 -18.14 -9.67 5.87
N GLU A 33 -18.51 -8.51 6.40
CA GLU A 33 -19.52 -7.63 5.80
C GLU A 33 -19.13 -7.24 4.36
N LEU A 34 -17.85 -6.94 4.11
CA LEU A 34 -17.37 -6.62 2.76
C LEU A 34 -17.41 -7.85 1.85
N ARG A 35 -17.02 -9.01 2.37
CA ARG A 35 -17.03 -10.28 1.63
C ARG A 35 -18.44 -10.68 1.24
N LEU A 36 -19.39 -10.61 2.17
CA LEU A 36 -20.80 -10.90 1.92
C LEU A 36 -21.40 -9.94 0.88
N ARG A 37 -21.09 -8.64 1.00
CA ARG A 37 -21.51 -7.65 -0.01
C ARG A 37 -20.94 -7.94 -1.40
N ALA A 38 -19.76 -8.54 -1.48
CA ALA A 38 -19.13 -8.99 -2.73
C ALA A 38 -19.54 -10.41 -3.17
N GLY A 39 -20.42 -11.10 -2.44
CA GLY A 39 -20.86 -12.47 -2.76
C GLY A 39 -19.81 -13.55 -2.44
N LEU A 40 -18.84 -13.26 -1.59
CA LEU A 40 -17.77 -14.17 -1.20
C LEU A 40 -18.08 -14.88 0.13
N ALA A 41 -17.55 -16.10 0.28
CA ALA A 41 -17.65 -16.85 1.53
C ALA A 41 -16.94 -16.13 2.69
N THR A 42 -17.52 -16.18 3.88
CA THR A 42 -16.93 -15.60 5.10
C THR A 42 -15.68 -16.36 5.54
N LYS A 43 -14.81 -15.68 6.30
CA LYS A 43 -13.65 -16.28 6.98
C LYS A 43 -13.90 -16.37 8.48
N SER A 44 -13.38 -17.43 9.09
CA SER A 44 -13.38 -17.64 10.55
C SER A 44 -12.07 -17.23 11.23
N SER A 45 -11.06 -16.87 10.44
CA SER A 45 -9.81 -16.25 10.88
C SER A 45 -9.23 -15.45 9.71
N ILE A 46 -8.59 -14.33 10.02
CA ILE A 46 -7.95 -13.47 9.02
C ILE A 46 -6.48 -13.25 9.37
N THR A 47 -5.64 -13.24 8.35
CA THR A 47 -4.21 -12.91 8.40
C THR A 47 -3.95 -11.56 7.75
N TYR A 48 -2.71 -11.06 7.83
CA TYR A 48 -2.30 -9.88 7.08
C TYR A 48 -2.50 -10.05 5.57
N GLU A 49 -2.20 -11.24 5.02
CA GLU A 49 -2.35 -11.49 3.57
C GLU A 49 -3.82 -11.47 3.13
N ASP A 50 -4.74 -11.95 3.99
CA ASP A 50 -6.17 -11.83 3.74
C ASP A 50 -6.58 -10.35 3.66
N LEU A 51 -6.14 -9.52 4.61
CA LEU A 51 -6.43 -8.10 4.64
C LEU A 51 -5.81 -7.35 3.45
N ARG A 52 -4.53 -7.60 3.15
CA ARG A 52 -3.83 -7.00 2.01
C ARG A 52 -4.52 -7.32 0.69
N HIS A 53 -4.92 -8.58 0.50
CA HIS A 53 -5.66 -9.00 -0.69
C HIS A 53 -7.03 -8.33 -0.77
N GLU A 54 -7.81 -8.36 0.31
CA GLU A 54 -9.15 -7.74 0.37
C GLU A 54 -9.07 -6.24 0.11
N ARG A 55 -8.10 -5.53 0.71
CA ARG A 55 -7.85 -4.09 0.43
C ARG A 55 -7.53 -3.83 -1.04
N ARG A 56 -6.69 -4.66 -1.66
CA ARG A 56 -6.30 -4.49 -3.07
C ARG A 56 -7.50 -4.57 -4.01
N VAL A 57 -8.39 -5.53 -3.76
CA VAL A 57 -9.58 -5.74 -4.62
C VAL A 57 -10.71 -4.76 -4.28
N GLU A 58 -10.92 -4.47 -2.99
CA GLU A 58 -11.96 -3.57 -2.52
C GLU A 58 -11.71 -2.13 -3.00
N LEU A 59 -10.46 -1.66 -2.92
CA LEU A 59 -10.05 -0.29 -3.22
C LEU A 59 -9.36 -0.17 -4.60
N ALA A 60 -9.63 -1.11 -5.50
CA ALA A 60 -9.03 -1.12 -6.83
C ALA A 60 -9.38 0.18 -7.59
N PHE A 61 -8.40 0.73 -8.30
CA PHE A 61 -8.52 1.98 -9.08
C PHE A 61 -8.83 3.25 -8.26
N GLU A 62 -8.71 3.21 -6.93
CA GLU A 62 -8.89 4.39 -6.06
C GLU A 62 -7.57 5.06 -5.64
N GLY A 63 -6.43 4.61 -6.20
CA GLY A 63 -5.12 5.18 -5.91
C GLY A 63 -4.54 4.82 -4.54
N GLN A 64 -5.18 3.93 -3.77
CA GLN A 64 -4.78 3.59 -2.40
C GLN A 64 -3.67 2.54 -2.31
N TYR A 65 -3.64 1.59 -3.26
CA TYR A 65 -2.86 0.37 -3.08
C TYR A 65 -1.34 0.59 -2.96
N TRP A 66 -0.79 1.60 -3.65
CA TRP A 66 0.63 1.93 -3.50
C TRP A 66 0.96 2.42 -2.09
N TYR A 67 0.09 3.25 -1.51
CA TYR A 67 0.27 3.75 -0.14
C TYR A 67 0.12 2.62 0.90
N ASP A 68 -0.71 1.61 0.63
CA ASP A 68 -0.78 0.39 1.45
C ASP A 68 0.54 -0.40 1.46
N LEU A 69 1.20 -0.53 0.31
CA LEU A 69 2.54 -1.16 0.24
C LEU A 69 3.60 -0.29 0.94
N LEU A 70 3.55 1.03 0.74
CA LEU A 70 4.50 1.96 1.36
C LEU A 70 4.41 1.95 2.89
N ARG A 71 3.20 2.00 3.47
CA ARG A 71 3.03 1.96 4.93
C ARG A 71 3.53 0.64 5.52
N ARG A 72 3.31 -0.50 4.84
CA ARG A 72 3.88 -1.79 5.24
C ARG A 72 5.41 -1.77 5.19
N SER A 73 5.98 -1.12 4.18
CA SER A 73 7.43 -1.07 3.99
C SER A 73 8.18 -0.37 5.13
N TYR A 74 7.52 0.52 5.88
CA TYR A 74 8.13 1.20 7.04
C TYR A 74 8.50 0.24 8.18
N TYR A 75 7.91 -0.94 8.25
CA TYR A 75 8.21 -1.94 9.29
C TYR A 75 8.44 -3.36 8.74
N LYS A 76 8.20 -3.60 7.44
CA LYS A 76 8.46 -4.86 6.72
C LYS A 76 9.02 -4.61 5.31
N GLN A 77 10.05 -3.78 5.20
CA GLN A 77 10.60 -3.33 3.90
C GLN A 77 10.93 -4.47 2.93
N GLN A 78 11.69 -5.48 3.38
CA GLN A 78 12.11 -6.59 2.52
C GLN A 78 10.94 -7.46 2.07
N GLU A 79 9.92 -7.64 2.91
CA GLU A 79 8.68 -8.36 2.56
C GLU A 79 7.98 -7.68 1.38
N VAL A 80 7.88 -6.34 1.42
CA VAL A 80 7.25 -5.55 0.36
C VAL A 80 8.08 -5.55 -0.92
N ILE A 81 9.40 -5.40 -0.83
CA ILE A 81 10.31 -5.46 -1.99
C ILE A 81 10.20 -6.84 -2.67
N ASN A 82 10.22 -7.91 -1.88
CA ASN A 82 10.05 -9.27 -2.38
C ASN A 82 8.68 -9.43 -3.04
N TYR A 83 7.61 -8.94 -2.41
CA TYR A 83 6.28 -8.98 -2.99
C TYR A 83 6.25 -8.28 -4.36
N ILE A 84 6.75 -7.04 -4.46
CA ILE A 84 6.78 -6.25 -5.71
C ILE A 84 7.58 -6.96 -6.81
N ASN A 85 8.71 -7.58 -6.46
CA ASN A 85 9.54 -8.33 -7.40
C ASN A 85 8.95 -9.69 -7.81
N ASN A 86 7.93 -10.18 -7.11
CA ASN A 86 7.17 -11.37 -7.46
C ASN A 86 5.79 -11.06 -8.04
N GLN A 87 5.55 -9.80 -8.44
CA GLN A 87 4.37 -9.44 -9.23
C GLN A 87 4.68 -9.52 -10.72
N ASP A 88 3.68 -9.96 -11.49
CA ASP A 88 3.74 -10.00 -12.96
C ASP A 88 3.57 -8.59 -13.56
N ARG A 89 4.50 -7.70 -13.22
CA ARG A 89 4.50 -6.29 -13.67
C ARG A 89 4.81 -6.24 -15.17
N ASN A 90 4.08 -5.37 -15.87
CA ASN A 90 4.13 -5.23 -17.32
C ASN A 90 3.82 -6.55 -18.08
N ALA A 91 3.01 -7.43 -17.49
CA ALA A 91 2.50 -8.61 -18.19
C ALA A 91 1.31 -8.25 -19.09
N SER A 92 1.33 -8.77 -20.31
CA SER A 92 0.15 -8.87 -21.17
C SER A 92 -0.45 -10.27 -21.02
N TYR A 93 -1.78 -10.35 -21.10
CA TYR A 93 -2.52 -11.59 -20.92
C TYR A 93 -3.39 -11.95 -22.12
N TYR A 94 -3.41 -11.15 -23.18
CA TYR A 94 -4.33 -11.39 -24.31
C TYR A 94 -3.55 -11.85 -25.53
N ASP A 95 -3.82 -13.07 -25.97
CA ASP A 95 -3.32 -13.60 -27.24
C ASP A 95 -4.31 -13.24 -28.35
N SER A 96 -3.89 -12.37 -29.26
CA SER A 96 -4.72 -11.90 -30.37
C SER A 96 -4.98 -12.95 -31.46
N GLU A 97 -4.14 -13.99 -31.55
CA GLU A 97 -4.30 -15.06 -32.54
C GLU A 97 -5.35 -16.07 -32.08
N THR A 98 -5.27 -16.49 -30.81
CA THR A 98 -6.16 -17.50 -30.23
C THR A 98 -7.40 -16.90 -29.57
N HIS A 99 -7.42 -15.59 -29.29
CA HIS A 99 -8.44 -14.90 -28.49
C HIS A 99 -8.57 -15.46 -27.07
N GLU A 100 -7.49 -16.05 -26.55
CA GLU A 100 -7.42 -16.61 -25.20
C GLU A 100 -6.68 -15.67 -24.25
N TYR A 101 -7.05 -15.74 -22.97
CA TYR A 101 -6.30 -15.05 -21.93
C TYR A 101 -5.22 -15.95 -21.35
N LYS A 102 -3.96 -15.72 -21.72
CA LYS A 102 -2.78 -16.43 -21.18
C LYS A 102 -1.61 -15.46 -21.05
N LEU A 103 -0.70 -15.74 -20.11
CA LEU A 103 0.53 -14.99 -19.96
C LEU A 103 1.34 -15.09 -21.26
N ASP A 104 1.84 -13.95 -21.72
CA ASP A 104 2.68 -13.87 -22.93
C ASP A 104 3.94 -14.76 -22.79
N ASP A 105 4.26 -15.50 -23.86
CA ASP A 105 5.42 -16.39 -23.89
C ASP A 105 6.75 -15.62 -23.77
N ASP A 106 6.79 -14.36 -24.22
CA ASP A 106 7.95 -13.47 -24.11
C ASP A 106 8.06 -12.82 -22.72
N TRP A 107 7.09 -13.05 -21.84
CA TRP A 107 7.15 -12.52 -20.49
C TRP A 107 8.15 -13.30 -19.63
N THR A 108 9.08 -12.56 -19.02
CA THR A 108 10.01 -13.08 -18.02
C THR A 108 9.90 -12.25 -16.74
N ASN A 109 10.29 -12.79 -15.58
CA ASN A 109 10.36 -12.01 -14.34
C ASN A 109 11.76 -11.36 -14.17
N PRO A 110 11.89 -10.03 -13.98
CA PRO A 110 10.84 -9.01 -14.08
C PRO A 110 10.45 -8.76 -15.54
N GLY A 111 9.19 -8.33 -15.75
CA GLY A 111 8.63 -8.09 -17.09
C GLY A 111 9.50 -7.20 -17.97
N PRO A 112 9.37 -7.27 -19.31
CA PRO A 112 10.18 -6.47 -20.22
C PRO A 112 10.19 -4.97 -19.85
N GLY A 113 11.37 -4.37 -19.72
CA GLY A 113 11.53 -2.95 -19.35
C GLY A 113 11.25 -2.63 -17.86
N VAL A 114 10.95 -3.62 -17.02
CA VAL A 114 10.71 -3.44 -15.58
C VAL A 114 12.01 -3.64 -14.80
N GLY A 115 12.42 -2.61 -14.06
CA GLY A 115 13.55 -2.73 -13.14
C GLY A 115 13.24 -3.58 -11.90
N VAL A 116 14.27 -4.25 -11.38
CA VAL A 116 14.22 -4.90 -10.07
C VAL A 116 13.97 -3.84 -9.00
N ALA A 117 12.91 -4.01 -8.22
CA ALA A 117 12.58 -3.09 -7.14
C ALA A 117 13.64 -3.19 -6.03
N THR A 118 14.04 -2.03 -5.54
CA THR A 118 14.97 -1.84 -4.40
C THR A 118 14.31 -0.93 -3.36
N GLU A 119 14.98 -0.69 -2.24
CA GLU A 119 14.53 0.32 -1.26
C GLU A 119 14.28 1.70 -1.92
N ARG A 120 15.15 2.11 -2.85
CA ARG A 120 15.00 3.38 -3.59
C ARG A 120 13.75 3.43 -4.46
N SER A 121 13.20 2.28 -4.84
CA SER A 121 12.00 2.20 -5.67
C SER A 121 10.71 2.48 -4.88
N LEU A 122 10.75 2.49 -3.54
CA LEU A 122 9.56 2.69 -2.69
C LEU A 122 9.13 4.15 -2.59
N ARG A 123 10.03 5.10 -2.86
CA ARG A 123 9.73 6.54 -2.83
C ARG A 123 10.08 7.16 -4.16
N LEU A 124 9.19 8.01 -4.66
CA LEU A 124 9.46 8.79 -5.86
C LEU A 124 10.48 9.89 -5.53
N PRO A 125 11.40 10.20 -6.45
CA PRO A 125 12.31 11.33 -6.28
C PRO A 125 11.53 12.65 -6.34
N TYR A 126 12.10 13.70 -5.74
CA TYR A 126 11.64 15.06 -6.00
C TYR A 126 11.84 15.41 -7.47
N SER A 127 10.96 16.24 -8.03
CA SER A 127 11.08 16.64 -9.43
C SER A 127 12.38 17.44 -9.64
N ASP A 128 13.05 17.22 -10.77
CA ASP A 128 14.27 17.97 -11.10
C ASP A 128 14.00 19.48 -11.18
N ALA A 129 12.79 19.87 -11.61
CA ALA A 129 12.36 21.26 -11.67
C ALA A 129 12.34 21.91 -10.27
N ASP A 130 11.84 21.20 -9.26
CA ASP A 130 11.80 21.69 -7.88
C ASP A 130 13.19 21.70 -7.24
N GLN A 131 14.01 20.67 -7.50
CA GLN A 131 15.38 20.59 -7.01
C GLN A 131 16.28 21.72 -7.56
N ASN A 132 16.05 22.12 -8.82
CA ASN A 132 16.76 23.24 -9.44
C ASN A 132 16.33 24.60 -8.87
N ARG A 133 15.10 24.71 -8.37
CA ARG A 133 14.55 25.96 -7.80
C ARG A 133 14.80 26.09 -6.30
N ASN A 134 14.91 24.97 -5.60
CA ASN A 134 15.12 24.93 -4.17
C ASN A 134 16.24 23.93 -3.82
N HIS A 135 17.42 24.46 -3.47
CA HIS A 135 18.58 23.63 -3.13
C HIS A 135 18.33 22.74 -1.90
N TYR A 136 17.38 23.09 -1.03
CA TYR A 136 17.00 22.24 0.10
C TYR A 136 16.25 20.97 -0.31
N LEU A 137 15.80 20.84 -1.56
CA LEU A 137 15.18 19.62 -2.11
C LEU A 137 16.20 18.67 -2.74
N GLN A 138 17.48 19.04 -2.79
CA GLN A 138 18.52 18.20 -3.38
C GLN A 138 18.75 16.95 -2.53
N THR A 139 18.68 15.79 -3.18
CA THR A 139 18.95 14.50 -2.55
C THR A 139 20.42 14.09 -2.68
N ASP A 140 20.92 13.27 -1.76
CA ASP A 140 22.25 12.66 -1.86
C ASP A 140 22.33 11.62 -3.01
N GLY A 141 23.51 11.02 -3.21
CA GLY A 141 23.72 9.98 -4.23
C GLY A 141 22.82 8.73 -4.07
N ASN A 142 22.19 8.57 -2.90
CA ASN A 142 21.26 7.49 -2.57
C ASN A 142 19.79 7.92 -2.72
N GLY A 143 19.51 9.16 -3.12
CA GLY A 143 18.15 9.70 -3.26
C GLY A 143 17.53 10.11 -1.93
N LYS A 144 18.33 10.26 -0.86
CA LYS A 144 17.84 10.69 0.46
C LYS A 144 17.94 12.20 0.61
N LEU A 145 16.86 12.81 1.07
CA LEU A 145 16.80 14.24 1.38
C LEU A 145 17.42 14.52 2.76
N GLN A 146 18.19 15.61 2.89
CA GLN A 146 18.53 16.13 4.21
C GLN A 146 17.34 16.90 4.79
N THR A 147 16.81 16.42 5.91
CA THR A 147 15.68 17.04 6.61
C THR A 147 16.15 17.74 7.89
N VAL A 148 15.53 18.87 8.22
CA VAL A 148 15.68 19.53 9.52
C VAL A 148 14.40 19.32 10.35
N PRO A 149 14.50 19.30 11.70
CA PRO A 149 13.33 19.28 12.56
C PRO A 149 12.40 20.46 12.27
N TYR A 150 11.09 20.22 12.32
CA TYR A 150 10.11 21.29 12.29
C TYR A 150 9.94 21.86 13.71
N GLU A 151 10.08 23.17 13.86
CA GLU A 151 9.82 23.87 15.11
C GLU A 151 8.34 24.26 15.17
N PHE A 152 7.59 23.64 16.09
CA PHE A 152 6.19 24.00 16.31
C PHE A 152 6.10 25.38 16.95
N GLY A 153 5.17 26.21 16.46
CA GLY A 153 4.81 27.45 17.12
C GLY A 153 4.07 27.21 18.45
N GLU A 154 3.69 28.30 19.11
CA GLU A 154 2.83 28.23 20.29
C GLU A 154 1.51 27.53 19.95
N ARG A 155 0.97 26.73 20.88
CA ARG A 155 -0.35 26.10 20.72
C ARG A 155 -1.41 27.19 20.59
N GLU A 156 -2.17 27.15 19.50
CA GLU A 156 -3.27 28.09 19.26
C GLU A 156 -4.45 27.90 20.21
N VAL A 157 -4.58 26.72 20.82
CA VAL A 157 -5.69 26.33 21.71
C VAL A 157 -5.15 25.54 22.90
N SER A 158 -5.61 25.87 24.10
CA SER A 158 -5.24 25.14 25.32
C SER A 158 -6.03 23.84 25.47
N GLU A 159 -5.53 22.90 26.29
CA GLU A 159 -6.29 21.67 26.58
C GLU A 159 -7.58 22.00 27.32
N GLU A 160 -7.60 23.04 28.17
CA GLU A 160 -8.83 23.48 28.83
C GLU A 160 -9.88 24.01 27.83
N GLU A 161 -9.48 24.64 26.73
CA GLU A 161 -10.40 25.14 25.70
C GLU A 161 -10.96 24.03 24.79
N LEU A 162 -10.24 22.92 24.63
CA LEU A 162 -10.65 21.80 23.78
C LEU A 162 -11.76 20.92 24.39
N PHE A 163 -11.87 20.89 25.72
CA PHE A 163 -12.75 19.96 26.44
C PHE A 163 -13.85 20.65 27.27
N ASN A 164 -13.99 21.97 27.17
CA ASN A 164 -15.09 22.76 27.75
C ASN A 164 -16.06 23.25 26.67
#